data_AF-A0A966XIC0-F1
#
_entry.id   AF-A0A966XIC0-F1
#
_cell.length_a   1.000
_cell.length_b   1.000
_cell.length_c   1.000
_cell.angle_alpha   90.00
_cell.angle_beta   90.00
_cell.angle_gamma   90.00
#
_symmetry.space_group_name_H-M   'P 1'
#
loop_
_entity.id
_entity.type
_entity.pdbx_description
1 polymer ?
#
loop_
_entity_poly.entity_id
_entity_poly.type
_entity_poly.pdbx_seq_one_letter_code
_entity_poly.pdbx_strand_id
1 'polypeptide(L)' 'MRLLLVVNSFATSVNPRNTVQVHQYLARHHDVQVVETSERGHATRFATDAVTRGLDAV' A
#
# COMPACT_ATOMS: atom_id res chain seq x y z
N MET A 1 -5.04 -11.27 -7.16
CA MET A 1 -4.56 -9.97 -7.68
C MET A 1 -3.31 -9.58 -6.91
N ARG A 2 -2.38 -8.89 -7.56
CA ARG A 2 -1.19 -8.28 -6.96
C ARG A 2 -1.51 -6.82 -6.67
N LEU A 3 -1.49 -6.45 -5.40
CA LEU A 3 -1.93 -5.14 -4.90
C LEU A 3 -0.78 -4.40 -4.24
N LEU A 4 -0.72 -3.07 -4.41
CA LEU A 4 0.16 -2.20 -3.64
C LEU A 4 -0.68 -1.34 -2.68
N LEU A 5 -0.66 -1.66 -1.39
CA LEU A 5 -1.26 -0.83 -0.35
C LEU A 5 -0.32 0.32 0.01
N VAL A 6 -0.65 1.54 -0.41
CA VAL A 6 0.08 2.77 -0.06
C VAL A 6 -0.47 3.35 1.24
N VAL A 7 0.40 3.44 2.25
CA VAL A 7 0.06 3.89 3.60
C VAL A 7 0.63 5.28 3.85
N ASN A 8 -0.23 6.23 4.24
CA ASN A 8 0.21 7.55 4.69
C ASN A 8 0.56 7.50 6.18
N SER A 9 1.85 7.51 6.52
CA SER A 9 2.32 7.42 7.92
C SER A 9 1.98 8.64 8.77
N PHE A 10 1.66 9.79 8.16
CA PHE A 10 1.25 11.00 8.88
C PHE A 10 -0.26 11.08 9.15
N ALA A 11 -1.07 10.18 8.58
CA ALA A 11 -2.50 10.18 8.80
C ALA A 11 -2.83 9.73 10.24
N THR A 12 -3.62 10.52 10.96
CA THR A 12 -3.96 10.24 12.38
C THR A 12 -4.76 8.97 12.59
N SER A 13 -5.48 8.48 11.57
CA SER A 13 -6.25 7.23 11.60
C SER A 13 -5.42 5.99 11.26
N VAL A 14 -4.19 6.18 10.79
CA VAL A 14 -3.26 5.11 10.42
C VAL A 14 -2.37 4.81 11.62
N ASN A 15 -2.38 3.57 12.06
CA ASN A 15 -1.49 3.08 13.11
C ASN A 15 -1.08 1.63 12.78
N PRO A 16 -0.01 1.10 13.39
CA PRO A 16 0.48 -0.24 13.07
C PRO A 16 -0.59 -1.33 13.17
N ARG A 17 -1.50 -1.23 14.15
CA ARG A 17 -2.57 -2.22 14.35
C ARG A 17 -3.56 -2.21 13.19
N ASN A 18 -4.06 -1.04 12.80
CA ASN A 18 -5.02 -0.93 11.70
C ASN A 18 -4.36 -1.30 10.37
N THR A 19 -3.10 -0.90 10.13
CA THR A 19 -2.35 -1.29 8.92
C THR A 19 -2.23 -2.81 8.81
N VAL A 20 -1.89 -3.50 9.91
CA VAL A 20 -1.82 -4.97 9.94
C VAL A 20 -3.19 -5.61 9.68
N GLN A 21 -4.27 -5.07 10.28
CA GLN A 21 -5.61 -5.60 10.08
C GLN A 21 -6.08 -5.49 8.62
N VAL A 22 -5.87 -4.34 7.99
CA VAL A 22 -6.20 -4.12 6.56
C VAL A 22 -5.36 -5.03 5.66
N HIS A 23 -4.06 -5.12 5.90
CA HIS A 23 -3.17 -6.03 5.17
C HIS A 23 -3.66 -7.48 5.27
N GLN A 24 -3.90 -7.97 6.49
CA GLN A 24 -4.38 -9.34 6.71
C GLN A 24 -5.73 -9.61 6.05
N TYR A 25 -6.63 -8.63 6.03
CA TYR A 25 -7.92 -8.76 5.38
C TYR A 25 -7.78 -8.92 3.86
N LEU A 26 -7.00 -8.04 3.21
CA LEU A 26 -6.76 -8.09 1.77
C LEU A 26 -5.95 -9.33 1.36
N ALA A 27 -4.97 -9.73 2.17
CA ALA A 27 -4.09 -10.87 1.92
C ALA A 27 -4.81 -12.23 1.92
N ARG A 28 -6.08 -12.30 2.38
CA ARG A 28 -6.89 -13.52 2.29
C ARG A 28 -7.15 -13.98 0.86
N HIS A 29 -7.18 -13.03 -0.09
CA HIS A 29 -7.56 -13.29 -1.47
C HIS A 29 -6.59 -12.68 -2.49
N HIS A 30 -5.60 -11.92 -2.02
CA HIS A 30 -4.70 -11.15 -2.87
C HIS A 30 -3.25 -11.25 -2.39
N ASP A 31 -2.30 -11.08 -3.30
CA ASP A 31 -0.90 -10.86 -2.99
C ASP A 31 -0.72 -9.36 -2.73
N VAL A 32 -0.46 -8.98 -1.49
CA VAL A 32 -0.49 -7.58 -1.04
C VAL A 32 0.89 -7.16 -0.60
N GLN A 33 1.36 -6.05 -1.17
CA GLN A 33 2.58 -5.38 -0.76
C GLN A 33 2.22 -4.07 -0.08
N VAL A 34 2.92 -3.72 1.00
CA VAL A 34 2.66 -2.49 1.76
C VAL A 34 3.86 -1.57 1.62
N VAL A 35 3.60 -0.30 1.30
CA VAL A 35 4.61 0.76 1.29
C VAL A 35 4.12 1.95 2.07
N GLU A 36 5.02 2.63 2.78
CA GLU A 36 4.70 3.85 3.51
C GLU A 36 5.21 5.08 2.75
N THR A 37 4.44 6.17 2.80
CA THR A 37 4.86 7.47 2.26
C THR A 37 5.35 8.37 3.39
N SER A 38 6.60 8.82 3.29
CA SER A 38 7.21 9.75 4.25
C SER A 38 7.45 11.16 3.68
N GLU A 39 7.29 11.34 2.36
CA GLU A 39 7.49 12.62 1.69
C GLU A 39 6.57 12.83 0.48
N ARG A 40 6.46 14.08 0.05
CA ARG A 40 5.64 14.47 -1.10
C ARG A 40 6.18 13.80 -2.37
N GLY A 41 5.27 13.19 -3.15
CA GLY A 41 5.62 12.54 -4.42
C GLY A 41 5.86 11.03 -4.31
N HIS A 42 6.02 10.47 -3.11
CA HIS A 42 6.14 9.02 -2.92
C HIS A 42 4.97 8.25 -3.51
N ALA A 43 3.73 8.66 -3.23
CA ALA A 43 2.53 7.96 -3.71
C ALA A 43 2.53 7.84 -5.25
N THR A 44 2.83 8.92 -5.96
CA THR A 44 2.93 8.91 -7.43
C THR A 44 4.05 8.01 -7.92
N ARG A 45 5.23 8.07 -7.29
CA ARG A 45 6.37 7.23 -7.66
C ARG A 45 6.07 5.74 -7.46
N PHE A 46 5.45 5.39 -6.34
CA PHE A 46 5.04 4.02 -6.04
C PHE A 46 3.98 3.51 -7.01
N ALA A 47 3.00 4.34 -7.38
CA ALA A 47 2.01 3.97 -8.39
C ALA A 47 2.65 3.71 -9.77
N THR A 48 3.59 4.56 -10.19
CA THR A 48 4.34 4.35 -11.45
C THR A 48 5.19 3.08 -11.42
N ASP A 49 5.86 2.80 -10.30
CA ASP A 49 6.62 1.56 -10.10
C ASP A 49 5.70 0.32 -10.13
N ALA A 50 4.52 0.41 -9.50
CA ALA A 50 3.53 -0.67 -9.50
C ALA A 50 3.09 -1.07 -10.92
N VAL A 51 2.87 -0.09 -11.80
CA VAL A 51 2.56 -0.34 -13.22
C VAL A 51 3.71 -1.08 -13.89
N THR A 52 4.95 -0.66 -13.66
CA THR A 52 6.15 -1.28 -14.26
C THR A 52 6.33 -2.73 -13.79
N ARG A 53 5.92 -3.02 -12.56
CA ARG A 53 5.97 -4.36 -11.95
C ARG A 53 4.73 -5.21 -12.29
N GLY A 54 3.77 -4.62 -13.01
CA GLY A 54 2.54 -5.26 -13.48
C GLY A 54 1.49 -5.52 -12.39
N LEU A 55 1.48 -4.74 -11.32
CA LEU A 55 0.45 -4.90 -10.28
C LEU A 55 -0.93 -4.59 -10.85
N ASP A 56 -1.94 -5.27 -10.31
CA ASP A 56 -3.32 -5.19 -10.81
C ASP A 56 -4.06 -3.96 -10.26
N ALA A 57 -3.68 -3.48 -9.07
CA ALA A 57 -4.19 -2.24 -8.47
C ALA A 57 -3.24 -1.65 -7.41
N VAL A 58 -3.44 -0.36 -7.11
CA VAL A 58 -2.74 0.46 -6.11
C VAL A 58 -3.77 1.17 -5.25
#